data_AF-A0A4Y6RCY7-F1
#
_entry.id   AF-A0A4Y6RCY7-F1
#
_cell.length_a   1.000
_cell.length_b   1.000
_cell.length_c   1.000
_cell.angle_alpha   90.00
_cell.angle_beta   90.00
_cell.angle_gamma   90.00
#
_symmetry.space_group_name_H-M   'P 1'
#
loop_
_entity.id
_entity.type
_entity.pdbx_description
1 polymer ?
#
loop_
_entity_poly.entity_id
_entity_poly.type
_entity_poly.pdbx_seq_one_letter_code
_entity_poly.pdbx_strand_id
1 'polypeptide(L)'
;MTHPYQIVRSNKVGLDSEESYVVARNGVSFLRILGGEPHWAVMTATASEDLGPIQVCADLQRLVAVALRLCKELDSSSKVVKDRLGRPYVTIGTITREAGESEDDFQQVNNALFQRFFDIFDSDNTV
;
A
#
# COMPACT_ATOMS: atom_id res chain seq x y z
N MET A 1 -6.18 -6.31 -19.30
CA MET A 1 -6.92 -5.37 -18.44
C MET A 1 -5.89 -4.46 -17.79
N THR A 2 -5.93 -3.15 -18.04
CA THR A 2 -5.07 -2.19 -17.34
C THR A 2 -5.58 -2.06 -15.91
N HIS A 3 -4.84 -2.62 -14.95
CA HIS A 3 -5.10 -2.40 -13.54
C HIS A 3 -5.04 -0.89 -13.28
N PRO A 4 -5.90 -0.33 -12.41
CA PRO A 4 -5.90 1.12 -12.16
C PRO A 4 -4.63 1.58 -11.45
N TYR A 5 -3.73 0.69 -11.07
CA TYR A 5 -2.47 0.98 -10.40
C TYR A 5 -1.33 0.11 -10.96
N GLN A 6 -0.12 0.48 -10.58
CA GLN A 6 1.12 -0.25 -10.83
C GLN A 6 1.83 -0.55 -9.50
N ILE A 7 2.50 -1.69 -9.42
CA ILE A 7 3.39 -2.03 -8.31
C ILE A 7 4.82 -1.86 -8.83
N VAL A 8 5.58 -0.97 -8.20
CA VAL A 8 6.94 -0.62 -8.63
C VAL A 8 7.91 -0.94 -7.52
N ARG A 9 9.02 -1.62 -7.83
CA ARG A 9 10.10 -1.85 -6.86
C ARG A 9 10.71 -0.53 -6.41
N SER A 10 10.89 -0.39 -5.11
CA SER A 10 11.45 0.76 -4.43
C SER A 10 12.86 0.48 -3.94
N ASN A 11 13.78 1.39 -4.21
CA ASN A 11 15.15 1.38 -3.68
C ASN A 11 15.34 2.47 -2.60
N LYS A 12 14.25 2.91 -1.95
CA LYS A 12 14.29 4.00 -0.97
C LYS A 12 15.30 3.72 0.14
N VAL A 13 16.26 4.63 0.31
CA VAL A 13 17.32 4.52 1.32
C VAL A 13 16.71 4.81 2.70
N GLY A 14 16.98 3.93 3.68
CA GLY A 14 16.54 4.09 5.08
C GLY A 14 15.29 3.29 5.48
N LEU A 15 14.79 2.41 4.62
CA LEU A 15 13.85 1.36 5.00
C LEU A 15 14.63 0.08 5.25
N ASP A 16 14.48 -0.51 6.43
CA ASP A 16 15.12 -1.77 6.80
C ASP A 16 14.21 -2.93 6.35
N SER A 17 14.30 -3.29 5.07
CA SER A 17 13.47 -4.31 4.44
C SER A 17 14.19 -4.94 3.25
N GLU A 18 14.13 -6.27 3.13
CA GLU A 18 14.78 -7.04 2.05
C GLU A 18 14.20 -6.67 0.67
N GLU A 19 12.88 -6.54 0.62
CA GLU A 19 12.13 -6.07 -0.53
C GLU A 19 11.29 -4.86 -0.16
N SER A 20 11.15 -3.94 -1.10
CA SER A 20 10.30 -2.77 -0.97
C SER A 20 9.61 -2.50 -2.29
N TYR A 21 8.30 -2.34 -2.25
CA TYR A 21 7.50 -1.95 -3.41
C TYR A 21 6.54 -0.82 -3.06
N VAL A 22 6.08 -0.13 -4.09
CA VAL A 22 5.13 0.97 -3.99
C VAL A 22 3.96 0.68 -4.92
N VAL A 23 2.75 0.80 -4.40
CA VAL A 23 1.52 0.77 -5.18
C VAL A 23 1.20 2.20 -5.57
N ALA A 24 1.30 2.50 -6.86
CA ALA A 24 1.16 3.84 -7.41
C ALA A 24 0.08 3.89 -8.50
N ARG A 25 -0.57 5.05 -8.62
CA ARG A 25 -1.54 5.35 -9.69
C ARG A 25 -1.30 6.76 -10.20
N ASN A 26 -1.25 6.94 -11.52
CA ASN A 26 -1.01 8.24 -12.16
C ASN A 26 0.24 8.98 -11.63
N GLY A 27 1.33 8.25 -11.36
CA GLY A 27 2.56 8.82 -10.82
C GLY A 27 2.50 9.18 -9.33
N VAL A 28 1.44 8.80 -8.61
CA VAL A 28 1.29 9.06 -7.17
C VAL A 28 1.37 7.77 -6.39
N SER A 29 2.18 7.70 -5.34
CA SER A 29 2.27 6.59 -4.40
C SER A 29 1.18 6.66 -3.33
N PHE A 30 0.55 5.53 -3.07
CA PHE A 30 -0.51 5.40 -2.07
C PHE A 30 -0.15 4.39 -1.00
N LEU A 31 0.31 3.20 -1.41
CA LEU A 31 0.69 2.13 -0.49
C LEU A 31 2.14 1.72 -0.70
N ARG A 32 2.72 1.14 0.34
CA ARG A 32 4.03 0.54 0.38
C ARG A 32 3.89 -0.91 0.83
N ILE A 33 4.68 -1.78 0.22
CA ILE A 33 4.82 -3.19 0.55
C ILE A 33 6.25 -3.38 1.03
N LEU A 34 6.44 -3.89 2.24
CA LEU A 34 7.74 -4.12 2.89
C LEU A 34 7.81 -5.55 3.40
N GLY A 35 8.90 -6.24 3.16
CA GLY A 35 9.17 -7.57 3.68
C GLY A 35 10.04 -8.35 2.72
N GLY A 36 9.74 -9.61 2.53
CA GLY A 36 10.40 -10.53 1.61
C GLY A 36 9.67 -11.86 1.66
N GLU A 37 9.85 -12.71 0.65
CA GLU A 37 9.13 -13.99 0.61
C GLU A 37 9.37 -14.81 1.89
N PRO A 38 8.33 -15.32 2.58
CA PRO A 38 6.92 -15.37 2.15
C PRO A 38 6.00 -14.27 2.71
N HIS A 39 6.51 -13.26 3.43
CA HIS A 39 5.68 -12.28 4.15
C HIS A 39 6.02 -10.83 3.81
N TRP A 40 4.99 -10.06 3.45
CA TRP A 40 5.10 -8.62 3.23
C TRP A 40 4.02 -7.84 3.96
N ALA A 41 4.41 -6.83 4.73
CA ALA A 41 3.50 -5.86 5.31
C ALA A 41 3.07 -4.82 4.27
N VAL A 42 1.77 -4.53 4.22
CA VAL A 42 1.18 -3.46 3.42
C VAL A 42 0.86 -2.27 4.32
N MET A 43 1.26 -1.07 3.93
CA MET A 43 1.02 0.15 4.69
C MET A 43 0.88 1.38 3.80
N THR A 44 0.38 2.50 4.31
CA THR A 44 0.29 3.76 3.55
C THR A 44 1.67 4.36 3.26
N ALA A 45 1.90 4.81 2.02
CA ALA A 45 3.12 5.48 1.59
C ALA A 45 3.08 6.99 1.92
N THR A 46 3.48 7.36 3.13
CA THR A 46 3.43 8.76 3.61
C THR A 46 4.76 9.50 3.52
N ALA A 47 5.79 8.84 3.00
CA ALA A 47 7.12 9.40 2.78
C ALA A 47 7.45 9.46 1.29
N SER A 48 8.03 10.57 0.84
CA SER A 48 8.49 10.73 -0.55
C SER A 48 9.30 9.51 -0.96
N GLU A 49 8.99 8.89 -2.09
CA GLU A 49 9.87 7.89 -2.67
C GLU A 49 11.08 8.60 -3.27
N ASP A 50 12.26 7.99 -3.18
CA ASP A 50 13.44 8.47 -3.92
C ASP A 50 13.41 7.95 -5.38
N LEU A 51 12.22 7.56 -5.86
CA LEU A 51 11.97 6.89 -7.13
C LEU A 51 11.50 7.88 -8.19
N GLY A 52 12.42 8.74 -8.63
CA GLY A 52 12.21 9.57 -9.83
C GLY A 52 10.89 10.36 -9.81
N PRO A 53 9.98 10.17 -10.79
CA PRO A 53 8.77 10.98 -10.95
C PRO A 53 7.61 10.57 -10.02
N ILE A 54 7.73 9.54 -9.19
CA ILE A 54 6.64 9.10 -8.30
C ILE A 54 6.54 10.05 -7.12
N GLN A 55 5.41 10.77 -7.05
CA GLN A 55 5.10 11.70 -5.96
C GLN A 55 4.32 11.00 -4.86
N VAL A 56 4.41 11.50 -3.63
CA VAL A 56 3.50 11.05 -2.56
C VAL A 56 2.10 11.60 -2.74
N CYS A 57 1.11 10.85 -2.26
CA CYS A 57 -0.25 11.35 -2.12
C CYS A 57 -0.25 12.65 -1.28
N ALA A 58 -0.70 13.75 -1.88
CA ALA A 58 -0.73 15.05 -1.21
C ALA A 58 -1.74 15.08 -0.05
N ASP A 59 -2.85 14.36 -0.18
CA ASP A 59 -3.89 14.27 0.84
C ASP A 59 -3.64 13.08 1.78
N LEU A 60 -2.70 13.27 2.70
CA LEU A 60 -2.33 12.25 3.69
C LEU A 60 -3.49 11.91 4.64
N GLN A 61 -4.40 12.85 4.91
CA GLN A 61 -5.54 12.62 5.79
C GLN A 61 -6.52 11.65 5.14
N ARG A 62 -6.85 11.89 3.86
CA ARG A 62 -7.67 10.96 3.08
C ARG A 62 -7.00 9.61 2.91
N LEU A 63 -5.70 9.59 2.62
CA LEU A 63 -4.94 8.34 2.50
C LEU A 63 -5.06 7.48 3.76
N VAL A 64 -4.88 8.09 4.94
CA VAL A 64 -5.02 7.41 6.24
C VAL A 64 -6.47 6.99 6.49
N ALA A 65 -7.46 7.85 6.20
CA ALA A 65 -8.87 7.53 6.40
C ALA A 65 -9.33 6.35 5.56
N VAL A 66 -8.95 6.32 4.27
CA VAL A 66 -9.23 5.21 3.35
C VAL A 66 -8.59 3.92 3.84
N ALA A 67 -7.33 3.98 4.28
CA ALA A 67 -6.65 2.80 4.82
C ALA A 67 -7.35 2.26 6.07
N LEU A 68 -7.76 3.12 7.01
CA LEU A 68 -8.53 2.70 8.20
C LEU A 68 -9.88 2.07 7.84
N ARG A 69 -10.58 2.64 6.83
CA ARG A 69 -11.84 2.09 6.34
C ARG A 69 -11.63 0.70 5.74
N LEU A 70 -10.58 0.52 4.94
CA LEU A 70 -10.22 -0.79 4.42
C LEU A 70 -9.88 -1.78 5.55
N CYS A 71 -9.10 -1.39 6.55
CA CYS A 71 -8.81 -2.24 7.71
C CYS A 71 -10.09 -2.69 8.42
N LYS A 72 -11.08 -1.80 8.56
CA LYS A 72 -12.38 -2.13 9.13
C LYS A 72 -13.16 -3.15 8.28
N GLU A 73 -13.10 -3.05 6.95
CA GLU A 73 -13.73 -4.03 6.04
C GLU A 73 -13.04 -5.40 6.09
N LEU A 74 -11.75 -5.43 6.44
CA LEU A 74 -10.95 -6.65 6.59
C LEU A 74 -10.98 -7.23 8.02
N ASP A 75 -11.81 -6.68 8.92
CA ASP A 75 -11.82 -7.01 10.36
C ASP A 75 -10.44 -6.94 11.02
N SER A 76 -9.56 -6.08 10.50
CA SER A 76 -8.18 -5.89 10.97
C SER A 76 -8.12 -4.79 12.03
N SER A 77 -7.41 -5.04 13.14
CA SER A 77 -7.30 -4.11 14.29
C SER A 77 -6.26 -3.00 14.10
N SER A 78 -5.98 -2.61 12.86
CA SER A 78 -4.93 -1.65 12.53
C SER A 78 -5.15 -0.28 13.19
N LYS A 79 -4.05 0.33 13.63
CA LYS A 79 -4.04 1.65 14.27
C LYS A 79 -3.17 2.61 13.46
N VAL A 80 -3.49 3.89 13.56
CA VAL A 80 -2.62 4.96 13.04
C VAL A 80 -1.36 5.02 13.90
N VAL A 81 -0.20 4.89 13.26
CA VAL A 81 1.12 5.03 13.87
C VAL A 81 1.81 6.25 13.28
N LYS A 82 2.80 6.81 13.97
CA LYS A 82 3.64 7.89 13.44
C LYS A 82 5.02 7.36 13.07
N ASP A 83 5.53 7.79 11.92
CA ASP A 83 6.92 7.50 11.54
C ASP A 83 7.92 8.35 12.36
N ARG A 84 9.22 8.18 12.08
CA ARG A 84 10.30 8.92 12.77
C ARG A 84 10.22 10.44 12.57
N LEU A 85 9.50 10.92 11.56
CA LEU A 85 9.28 12.33 11.27
C LEU A 85 7.89 12.82 11.73
N GLY A 86 7.14 11.99 12.47
CA GLY A 86 5.82 12.33 13.02
C GLY A 86 4.66 12.21 12.03
N ARG A 87 4.89 11.70 10.81
CA ARG A 87 3.85 11.54 9.79
C ARG A 87 2.98 10.33 10.11
N PRO A 88 1.63 10.47 10.07
CA PRO A 88 0.75 9.35 10.32
C PRO A 88 0.85 8.34 9.18
N TYR A 89 0.80 7.05 9.50
CA TYR A 89 0.65 5.96 8.55
C TYR A 89 -0.19 4.84 9.16
N VAL A 90 -0.75 3.99 8.31
CA VAL A 90 -1.55 2.82 8.71
C VAL A 90 -0.97 1.59 8.06
N THR A 91 -0.73 0.55 8.86
CA THR A 91 -0.47 -0.81 8.36
C THR A 91 -1.80 -1.48 8.07
N ILE A 92 -2.03 -1.89 6.83
CA ILE A 92 -3.31 -2.47 6.39
C ILE A 92 -3.39 -3.95 6.75
N GLY A 93 -2.30 -4.69 6.52
CA GLY A 93 -2.22 -6.12 6.79
C GLY A 93 -0.92 -6.73 6.28
N THR A 94 -0.89 -8.06 6.22
CA THR A 94 0.24 -8.83 5.71
C THR A 94 -0.22 -9.64 4.50
N ILE A 95 0.52 -9.53 3.41
CA ILE A 95 0.47 -10.44 2.26
C ILE A 95 1.37 -11.63 2.61
N THR A 96 0.83 -12.84 2.49
CA THR A 96 1.59 -14.07 2.66
C THR A 96 1.51 -14.87 1.38
N ARG A 97 2.65 -15.38 0.91
CA ARG A 97 2.69 -16.38 -0.17
C ARG A 97 2.69 -17.76 0.45
N GLU A 98 1.69 -18.58 0.12
CA GLU A 98 1.60 -19.94 0.63
C GLU A 98 2.52 -20.89 -0.15
N ALA A 99 2.99 -21.95 0.52
CA ALA A 99 3.87 -22.92 -0.11
C ALA A 99 3.15 -23.66 -1.26
N GLY A 100 3.66 -23.51 -2.48
CA GLY A 100 3.07 -24.10 -3.68
C GLY A 100 1.94 -23.28 -4.31
N GLU A 101 1.67 -22.08 -3.79
CA GLU A 101 0.75 -21.13 -4.41
C GLU A 101 1.27 -20.68 -5.79
N SER A 102 0.39 -20.69 -6.79
CA SER A 102 0.74 -20.23 -8.12
C SER A 102 0.94 -18.71 -8.14
N GLU A 103 1.75 -18.22 -9.06
CA GLU A 103 1.94 -16.77 -9.23
C GLU A 103 0.61 -16.06 -9.56
N ASP A 104 -0.26 -16.70 -10.33
CA ASP A 104 -1.55 -16.13 -10.73
C ASP A 104 -2.51 -16.01 -9.52
N ASP A 105 -2.59 -17.03 -8.67
CA ASP A 105 -3.44 -17.02 -7.46
C ASP A 105 -2.95 -15.94 -6.48
N PHE A 106 -1.63 -15.89 -6.25
CA PHE A 106 -1.01 -14.89 -5.39
C PHE A 106 -1.28 -13.46 -5.91
N GLN A 107 -1.13 -13.22 -7.21
CA GLN A 107 -1.44 -11.92 -7.81
C GLN A 107 -2.92 -11.58 -7.72
N GLN A 108 -3.83 -12.56 -7.93
CA GLN A 108 -5.27 -12.31 -7.89
C GLN A 108 -5.75 -11.83 -6.52
N VAL A 109 -5.31 -12.49 -5.44
CA VAL A 109 -5.68 -12.11 -4.06
C VAL A 109 -5.16 -10.70 -3.74
N ASN A 110 -3.91 -10.43 -4.07
CA ASN A 110 -3.29 -9.13 -3.85
C ASN A 110 -3.96 -8.02 -4.68
N ASN A 111 -4.38 -8.34 -5.91
CA ASN A 111 -5.07 -7.39 -6.77
C ASN A 111 -6.45 -7.00 -6.23
N ALA A 112 -7.18 -7.93 -5.61
CA ALA A 112 -8.45 -7.64 -4.98
C ALA A 112 -8.29 -6.62 -3.82
N LEU A 113 -7.25 -6.76 -3.00
CA LEU A 113 -6.93 -5.82 -1.92
C LEU A 113 -6.67 -4.41 -2.45
N PHE A 114 -5.80 -4.27 -3.45
CA PHE A 114 -5.44 -2.96 -4.01
C PHE A 114 -6.58 -2.34 -4.80
N GLN A 115 -7.34 -3.13 -5.55
CA GLN A 115 -8.55 -2.66 -6.22
C GLN A 115 -9.53 -2.09 -5.20
N ARG A 116 -9.80 -2.84 -4.11
CA ARG A 116 -10.72 -2.37 -3.07
C ARG A 116 -10.26 -1.09 -2.41
N PHE A 117 -8.95 -0.96 -2.15
CA PHE A 117 -8.38 0.29 -1.66
C PHE A 117 -8.72 1.48 -2.58
N PHE A 118 -8.50 1.32 -3.89
CA PHE A 118 -8.75 2.40 -4.84
C PHE A 118 -10.25 2.66 -5.07
N ASP A 119 -11.11 1.64 -4.97
CA ASP A 119 -12.56 1.83 -5.03
C ASP A 119 -13.04 2.72 -3.87
N ILE A 120 -12.56 2.47 -2.65
CA ILE A 120 -12.87 3.30 -1.48
C ILE A 120 -12.29 4.70 -1.70
N PHE A 121 -11.03 4.79 -2.13
CA PHE A 121 -10.37 6.06 -2.38
C PHE A 121 -11.19 6.90 -3.36
N ASP A 122 -11.63 6.33 -4.49
CA ASP A 122 -12.38 7.06 -5.53
C ASP A 122 -13.81 7.40 -5.11
N SER A 123 -14.45 6.56 -4.29
CA SER A 123 -15.79 6.84 -3.77
C SER A 123 -15.84 8.06 -2.85
N ASP A 124 -14.72 8.40 -2.20
CA ASP A 124 -14.63 9.56 -1.30
C ASP A 124 -14.36 10.88 -2.06
N ASN A 125 -14.33 10.89 -3.40
CA ASN A 125 -14.25 12.10 -4.24
C ASN A 125 -15.63 12.73 -4.56
N THR A 126 -16.74 12.13 -4.12
CA THR A 126 -18.08 12.71 -4.27
C THR A 126 -18.49 13.50 -3.04
N VAL A 127 -17.93 14.71 -2.87
CA VAL A 127 -18.56 15.80 -2.11
C VAL A 127 -18.22 17.14 -2.75
#